data_AF-A0A7K7B6Z1-F1
#
_entry.id   AF-A0A7K7B6Z1-F1
#
_cell.length_a   1.000
_cell.length_b   1.000
_cell.length_c   1.000
_cell.angle_alpha   90.00
_cell.angle_beta   90.00
_cell.angle_gamma   90.00
#
_symmetry.space_group_name_H-M   'P 1'
#
loop_
_entity.id
_entity.type
_entity.pdbx_description
1 polymer ?
#
loop_
_entity_poly.entity_id
_entity_poly.type
_entity_poly.pdbx_seq_one_letter_code
_entity_poly.pdbx_strand_id
1 'polypeptide(L)'
;EGMQTPKKGGVRSDATRVLGPSQPKLDTHETQRIIAVLDETIVKLELSSLIPGIMESLDVFADILGPEITSDLIEHQKLLSKMEELLSSSQEGQPSPAEEQRESLGLLEQHLKRSVRDILRLLLASPSLCQALPYEVCARQSSAEAFIQTFREFRNFMHERLLTSPLEEKEKIQFMEDISLRIRRNTETLTALKAELAATIQSRDEKIHRKDNVIKDLKTSLQDVADNYKISVQQIMQEAENQQKEELRAWQARRARLQEDMEQLRAQLRALVLEHRESELALRKKKCKVEMEIEKWIQKYDADMGEKQAEYEELYALYSEEKAQVSLLQEKHEVLIQEYSQIAEERSVRQQKQKQDSDELVTMTIAATRIQAFWRGYLVRSLFKTKRKKKKKGGGK
;
A
#
# COMPACT_ATOMS: atom_id res chain seq x y z
N GLU A 1 44.32 -21.22 22.82
CA GLU A 1 45.32 -22.21 23.27
C GLU A 1 46.68 -21.86 22.69
N GLY A 2 47.73 -21.99 23.50
CA GLY A 2 49.06 -21.44 23.22
C GLY A 2 49.73 -22.12 22.03
N MET A 3 50.05 -21.33 21.01
CA MET A 3 50.85 -21.75 19.86
C MET A 3 52.31 -21.90 20.32
N GLN A 4 52.72 -23.13 20.64
CA GLN A 4 54.14 -23.43 20.86
C GLN A 4 54.90 -23.20 19.55
N THR A 5 55.72 -22.15 19.54
CA THR A 5 56.71 -21.94 18.50
C THR A 5 57.77 -23.04 18.60
N PRO A 6 58.11 -23.73 17.50
CA PRO A 6 59.18 -24.71 17.55
C PRO A 6 60.51 -23.97 17.72
N LYS A 7 61.30 -24.37 18.71
CA LYS A 7 62.67 -23.92 18.94
C LYS A 7 63.49 -24.01 17.64
N LYS A 8 63.59 -22.90 16.91
CA LYS A 8 64.59 -22.66 15.86
C LYS A 8 65.92 -22.32 16.56
N GLY A 9 66.61 -23.33 17.09
CA GLY A 9 67.89 -23.12 17.74
C GLY A 9 68.53 -24.44 18.12
N GLY A 10 69.29 -25.02 17.20
CA GLY A 10 70.07 -26.25 17.44
C GLY A 10 70.44 -26.96 16.14
N VAL A 11 69.45 -27.16 15.24
CA VAL A 11 69.61 -28.03 14.06
C VAL A 11 70.70 -27.57 13.10
N ARG A 12 70.92 -26.25 12.93
CA ARG A 12 71.90 -25.75 11.94
C ARG A 12 73.35 -26.02 12.37
N SER A 13 73.66 -25.98 13.67
CA SER A 13 75.02 -26.22 14.16
C SER A 13 75.36 -27.71 14.12
N ASP A 14 74.39 -28.58 14.43
CA ASP A 14 74.60 -30.03 14.41
C ASP A 14 74.58 -30.60 12.98
N ALA A 15 73.74 -30.08 12.07
CA ALA A 15 73.70 -30.54 10.68
C ALA A 15 75.01 -30.27 9.93
N THR A 16 75.61 -29.10 10.15
CA THR A 16 76.90 -28.75 9.53
C THR A 16 78.04 -29.62 10.06
N ARG A 17 77.91 -30.09 11.31
CA ARG A 17 78.88 -30.97 11.97
C ARG A 17 78.73 -32.43 11.55
N VAL A 18 77.50 -32.88 11.29
CA VAL A 18 77.20 -34.24 10.80
C VAL A 18 77.57 -34.39 9.31
N LEU A 19 77.43 -33.35 8.49
CA LEU A 19 77.69 -33.42 7.04
C LEU A 19 79.18 -33.26 6.65
N GLY A 20 80.00 -32.63 7.49
CA GLY A 20 81.45 -32.48 7.26
C GLY A 20 82.26 -33.72 7.66
N PRO A 21 83.52 -33.84 7.20
CA PRO A 21 84.47 -34.81 7.78
C PRO A 21 84.75 -34.45 9.24
N SER A 22 84.80 -35.44 10.14
CA SER A 22 85.08 -35.17 11.57
C SER A 22 86.58 -34.91 11.82
N GLN A 23 87.44 -35.49 10.97
CA GLN A 23 88.88 -35.42 11.10
C GLN A 23 89.47 -34.20 10.38
N PRO A 24 90.31 -33.40 11.04
CA PRO A 24 90.94 -32.24 10.42
C PRO A 24 92.16 -32.61 9.55
N LYS A 25 92.71 -33.83 9.67
CA LYS A 25 93.95 -34.29 9.02
C LYS A 25 93.92 -35.79 8.72
N LEU A 26 94.73 -36.21 7.75
CA LEU A 26 94.94 -37.61 7.38
C LEU A 26 95.93 -38.25 8.36
N ASP A 27 95.47 -39.17 9.19
CA ASP A 27 96.28 -39.72 10.29
C ASP A 27 97.20 -40.89 9.85
N THR A 28 96.89 -41.53 8.73
CA THR A 28 97.66 -42.67 8.20
C THR A 28 98.67 -42.25 7.14
N HIS A 29 99.88 -42.82 7.20
CA HIS A 29 100.90 -42.63 6.17
C HIS A 29 100.44 -43.07 4.77
N GLU A 30 99.60 -44.10 4.69
CA GLU A 30 99.02 -44.58 3.43
C GLU A 30 98.09 -43.54 2.80
N THR A 31 97.22 -42.92 3.59
CA THR A 31 96.29 -41.88 3.12
C THR A 31 97.01 -40.59 2.74
N GLN A 32 98.05 -40.21 3.48
CA GLN A 32 98.92 -39.08 3.11
C GLN A 32 99.68 -39.37 1.80
N ARG A 33 100.16 -40.61 1.60
CA ARG A 33 100.84 -41.02 0.38
C ARG A 33 99.91 -41.01 -0.84
N ILE A 34 98.66 -41.43 -0.69
CA ILE A 34 97.66 -41.36 -1.76
C ILE A 34 97.47 -39.92 -2.22
N ILE A 35 97.30 -38.97 -1.30
CA ILE A 35 97.17 -37.55 -1.65
C ILE A 35 98.45 -36.98 -2.24
N ALA A 36 99.62 -37.32 -1.68
CA ALA A 36 100.91 -36.87 -2.21
C ALA A 36 101.14 -37.36 -3.66
N VAL A 37 100.74 -38.59 -3.98
CA VAL A 37 100.78 -39.11 -5.35
C VAL A 37 99.83 -38.32 -6.26
N LEU A 38 98.62 -38.01 -5.79
CA LEU A 38 97.67 -37.20 -6.56
C LEU A 38 98.20 -35.78 -6.81
N ASP A 39 98.78 -35.14 -5.78
CA ASP A 39 99.41 -33.82 -5.89
C ASP A 39 100.60 -33.86 -6.86
N GLU A 40 101.47 -34.87 -6.77
CA GLU A 40 102.58 -35.07 -7.70
C GLU A 40 102.11 -35.31 -9.14
N THR A 41 101.02 -36.06 -9.33
CA THR A 41 100.44 -36.27 -10.66
C THR A 41 99.84 -34.99 -11.24
N ILE A 42 99.23 -34.12 -10.42
CA ILE A 42 98.74 -32.81 -10.87
C ILE A 42 99.90 -31.97 -11.40
N VAL A 43 101.01 -31.86 -10.64
CA VAL A 43 102.19 -31.10 -11.08
C VAL A 43 102.77 -31.68 -12.38
N LYS A 44 102.85 -33.01 -12.50
CA LYS A 44 103.34 -33.65 -13.74
C LYS A 44 102.41 -33.42 -14.93
N LEU A 45 101.09 -33.45 -14.70
CA LEU A 45 100.10 -33.19 -15.74
C LEU A 45 100.18 -31.74 -16.21
N GLU A 46 100.26 -30.79 -15.27
CA GLU A 46 100.48 -29.37 -15.56
C GLU A 46 101.73 -29.16 -16.40
N LEU A 47 102.89 -29.68 -15.98
CA LEU A 47 104.14 -29.57 -16.73
C LEU A 47 104.06 -30.24 -18.11
N SER A 48 103.43 -31.41 -18.21
CA SER A 48 103.27 -32.12 -19.48
C SER A 48 102.38 -31.38 -20.46
N SER A 49 101.37 -30.64 -19.95
CA SER A 49 100.47 -29.84 -20.77
C SER A 49 101.13 -28.60 -21.37
N LEU A 50 102.26 -28.16 -20.80
CA LEU A 50 103.05 -27.03 -21.32
C LEU A 50 103.99 -27.44 -22.45
N ILE A 51 104.37 -28.73 -22.56
CA ILE A 51 105.34 -29.23 -23.55
C ILE A 51 104.95 -28.83 -25.00
N PRO A 52 103.70 -29.02 -25.46
CA PRO A 52 103.33 -28.60 -26.83
C PRO A 52 103.47 -27.08 -27.05
N GLY A 53 103.11 -26.26 -26.06
CA GLY A 53 103.21 -24.79 -26.16
C GLY A 53 104.66 -24.29 -26.16
N ILE A 54 105.54 -24.97 -25.41
CA ILE A 54 106.99 -24.71 -25.42
C ILE A 54 107.58 -25.08 -26.79
N MET A 55 107.16 -26.20 -27.37
CA MET A 55 107.64 -26.64 -28.69
C MET A 55 107.21 -25.72 -29.83
N GLU A 56 106.02 -25.13 -29.77
CA GLU A 56 105.54 -24.15 -30.76
C GLU A 56 106.41 -22.87 -30.82
N SER A 57 107.17 -22.57 -29.75
CA SER A 57 107.97 -21.35 -29.62
C SER A 57 109.34 -21.62 -28.98
N LEU A 58 109.97 -22.73 -29.39
CA LEU A 58 111.20 -23.24 -28.79
C LEU A 58 112.36 -22.24 -28.84
N ASP A 59 112.43 -21.40 -29.88
CA ASP A 59 113.47 -20.38 -30.06
C ASP A 59 113.47 -19.32 -28.95
N VAL A 60 112.30 -19.05 -28.36
CA VAL A 60 112.14 -18.07 -27.26
C VAL A 60 112.51 -18.69 -25.92
N PHE A 61 112.25 -19.99 -25.76
CA PHE A 61 112.49 -20.72 -24.51
C PHE A 61 113.86 -21.39 -24.43
N ALA A 62 114.63 -21.39 -25.51
CA ALA A 62 115.90 -22.11 -25.60
C ALA A 62 116.94 -21.65 -24.58
N ASP A 63 117.02 -20.33 -24.35
CA ASP A 63 117.94 -19.73 -23.38
C ASP A 63 117.54 -20.03 -21.93
N ILE A 64 116.24 -20.23 -21.68
CA ILE A 64 115.68 -20.46 -20.33
C ILE A 64 115.76 -21.95 -19.96
N LEU A 65 115.51 -22.84 -20.92
CA LEU A 65 115.49 -24.30 -20.71
C LEU A 65 116.89 -24.92 -20.70
N GLY A 66 117.89 -24.25 -21.30
CA GLY A 66 119.25 -24.75 -21.39
C GLY A 66 119.45 -25.81 -22.49
N PRO A 67 120.71 -26.12 -22.84
CA PRO A 67 121.05 -26.93 -24.02
C PRO A 67 120.59 -28.40 -23.92
N GLU A 68 120.49 -28.94 -22.71
CA GLU A 68 120.10 -30.34 -22.48
C GLU A 68 118.59 -30.54 -22.70
N ILE A 69 117.76 -29.71 -22.07
CA ILE A 69 116.29 -29.79 -22.20
C ILE A 69 115.84 -29.38 -23.61
N THR A 70 116.49 -28.40 -24.23
CA THR A 70 116.20 -28.00 -25.61
C THR A 70 116.54 -29.08 -26.62
N SER A 71 117.69 -29.77 -26.45
CA SER A 71 118.04 -30.93 -27.28
C SER A 71 116.99 -32.04 -27.16
N ASP A 72 116.55 -32.37 -25.95
CA ASP A 72 115.54 -33.40 -25.72
C ASP A 72 114.15 -33.01 -26.28
N LEU A 73 113.78 -31.73 -26.24
CA LEU A 73 112.56 -31.22 -26.87
C LEU A 73 112.63 -31.25 -28.40
N ILE A 74 113.79 -30.96 -29.00
CA ILE A 74 114.00 -31.09 -30.45
C ILE A 74 113.87 -32.55 -30.87
N GLU A 75 114.48 -33.47 -30.13
CA GLU A 75 114.32 -34.91 -30.37
C GLU A 75 112.87 -35.36 -30.17
N HIS A 76 112.16 -34.84 -29.17
CA HIS A 76 110.74 -35.07 -28.98
C HIS A 76 109.91 -34.60 -30.19
N GLN A 77 110.24 -33.43 -30.76
CA GLN A 77 109.57 -32.89 -31.93
C GLN A 77 109.79 -33.72 -33.19
N LYS A 78 111.02 -34.22 -33.37
CA LYS A 78 111.34 -35.16 -34.46
C LYS A 78 110.55 -36.47 -34.31
N LEU A 79 110.43 -36.99 -33.08
CA LEU A 79 109.65 -38.19 -32.80
C LEU A 79 108.15 -37.98 -33.06
N LEU A 80 107.61 -36.81 -32.69
CA LEU A 80 106.22 -36.44 -32.98
C LEU A 80 105.97 -36.30 -34.48
N SER A 81 106.85 -35.59 -35.20
CA SER A 81 106.75 -35.44 -36.66
C SER A 81 106.79 -36.80 -37.36
N LYS A 82 107.69 -37.69 -36.93
CA LYS A 82 107.77 -39.07 -37.44
C LYS A 82 106.50 -39.88 -37.13
N MET A 83 105.86 -39.63 -35.99
CA MET A 83 104.59 -40.28 -35.64
C MET A 83 103.46 -39.74 -36.51
N GLU A 84 103.39 -38.44 -36.72
CA GLU A 84 102.40 -37.80 -37.60
C GLU A 84 102.56 -38.24 -39.06
N GLU A 85 103.79 -38.36 -39.57
CA GLU A 85 104.09 -38.90 -40.90
C GLU A 85 103.65 -40.36 -41.05
N LEU A 86 103.87 -41.21 -40.04
CA LEU A 86 103.42 -42.60 -40.03
C LEU A 86 101.88 -42.71 -39.94
N LEU A 87 101.24 -41.82 -39.18
CA LEU A 87 99.78 -41.76 -39.08
C LEU A 87 99.14 -41.23 -40.39
N SER A 88 99.79 -40.27 -41.05
CA SER A 88 99.33 -39.68 -42.32
C SER A 88 99.55 -40.63 -43.51
N SER A 89 100.69 -41.32 -43.57
CA SER A 89 100.97 -42.35 -44.58
C SER A 89 100.09 -43.60 -44.43
N SER A 90 99.58 -43.88 -43.23
CA SER A 90 98.55 -44.91 -43.01
C SER A 90 97.18 -44.54 -43.61
N GLN A 91 96.92 -43.26 -43.88
CA GLN A 91 95.65 -42.77 -44.43
C GLN A 91 95.65 -42.77 -45.97
N GLU A 92 96.84 -42.68 -46.59
CA GLU A 92 97.04 -42.75 -48.05
C GLU A 92 97.35 -44.18 -48.54
N GLY A 93 96.38 -45.09 -48.41
CA GLY A 93 96.12 -46.17 -49.37
C GLY A 93 97.25 -47.09 -49.91
N GLN A 94 98.37 -47.30 -49.21
CA GLN A 94 99.39 -48.30 -49.58
C GLN A 94 99.38 -49.51 -48.62
N PRO A 95 99.31 -50.76 -49.12
CA PRO A 95 99.30 -51.96 -48.30
C PRO A 95 100.72 -52.33 -47.87
N SER A 96 101.22 -51.71 -46.80
CA SER A 96 102.39 -52.23 -46.07
C SER A 96 101.94 -53.22 -44.98
N PRO A 97 102.81 -54.10 -44.45
CA PRO A 97 102.40 -55.12 -43.49
C PRO A 97 101.90 -54.45 -42.19
N ALA A 98 100.61 -54.59 -41.90
CA ALA A 98 99.94 -53.93 -40.77
C ALA A 98 100.53 -54.29 -39.39
N GLU A 99 101.30 -55.38 -39.27
CA GLU A 99 101.98 -55.78 -38.04
C GLU A 99 103.27 -54.99 -37.79
N GLU A 100 104.10 -54.75 -38.81
CA GLU A 100 105.34 -53.96 -38.70
C GLU A 100 105.04 -52.47 -38.43
N GLN A 101 103.96 -51.94 -39.01
CA GLN A 101 103.49 -50.58 -38.71
C GLN A 101 102.94 -50.45 -37.28
N ARG A 102 102.29 -51.48 -36.74
CA ARG A 102 101.75 -51.46 -35.38
C ARG A 102 102.83 -51.63 -34.31
N GLU A 103 103.83 -52.47 -34.59
CA GLU A 103 105.01 -52.60 -33.73
C GLU A 103 105.88 -51.34 -33.77
N SER A 104 106.08 -50.73 -34.95
CA SER A 104 106.82 -49.47 -35.07
C SER A 104 106.08 -48.29 -34.44
N LEU A 105 104.75 -48.22 -34.55
CA LEU A 105 103.93 -47.23 -33.84
C LEU A 105 104.00 -47.46 -32.32
N GLY A 106 103.93 -48.70 -31.85
CA GLY A 106 104.06 -49.05 -30.43
C GLY A 106 105.44 -48.75 -29.86
N LEU A 107 106.51 -49.00 -30.63
CA LEU A 107 107.87 -48.59 -30.28
C LEU A 107 107.99 -47.07 -30.24
N LEU A 108 107.44 -46.36 -31.23
CA LEU A 108 107.48 -44.90 -31.29
C LEU A 108 106.67 -44.25 -30.16
N GLU A 109 105.52 -44.81 -29.79
CA GLU A 109 104.74 -44.41 -28.61
C GLU A 109 105.54 -44.62 -27.32
N GLN A 110 106.26 -45.74 -27.19
CA GLN A 110 107.17 -45.96 -26.07
C GLN A 110 108.34 -44.97 -26.06
N HIS A 111 108.90 -44.63 -27.21
CA HIS A 111 109.95 -43.62 -27.35
C HIS A 111 109.44 -42.22 -26.98
N LEU A 112 108.23 -41.84 -27.41
CA LEU A 112 107.58 -40.60 -27.01
C LEU A 112 107.30 -40.56 -25.51
N LYS A 113 106.77 -41.64 -24.93
CA LYS A 113 106.56 -41.75 -23.48
C LYS A 113 107.87 -41.63 -22.69
N ARG A 114 108.95 -42.24 -23.19
CA ARG A 114 110.29 -42.12 -22.57
C ARG A 114 110.80 -40.69 -22.69
N SER A 115 110.70 -40.09 -23.88
CA SER A 115 111.11 -38.72 -24.16
C SER A 115 110.36 -37.71 -23.27
N VAL A 116 109.02 -37.76 -23.18
CA VAL A 116 108.24 -36.92 -22.25
C VAL A 116 108.67 -37.16 -20.81
N ARG A 117 108.90 -38.42 -20.41
CA ARG A 117 109.34 -38.74 -19.04
C ARG A 117 110.73 -38.21 -18.75
N ASP A 118 111.64 -38.25 -19.70
CA ASP A 118 113.03 -37.78 -19.55
C ASP A 118 113.05 -36.24 -19.52
N ILE A 119 112.27 -35.57 -20.38
CA ILE A 119 112.01 -34.13 -20.32
C ILE A 119 111.41 -33.73 -18.96
N LEU A 120 110.35 -34.41 -18.50
CA LEU A 120 109.73 -34.13 -17.21
C LEU A 120 110.69 -34.36 -16.04
N ARG A 121 111.57 -35.37 -16.10
CA ARG A 121 112.60 -35.60 -15.07
C ARG A 121 113.60 -34.45 -15.03
N LEU A 122 114.07 -33.96 -16.18
CA LEU A 122 115.00 -32.84 -16.27
C LEU A 122 114.36 -31.53 -15.82
N LEU A 123 113.09 -31.29 -16.20
CA LEU A 123 112.31 -30.15 -15.71
C LEU A 123 112.15 -30.21 -14.19
N LEU A 124 111.71 -31.35 -13.64
CA LEU A 124 111.53 -31.55 -12.20
C LEU A 124 112.85 -31.51 -11.40
N ALA A 125 114.00 -31.83 -12.03
CA ALA A 125 115.32 -31.69 -11.44
C ALA A 125 115.78 -30.23 -11.30
N SER A 126 115.09 -29.29 -11.97
CA SER A 126 115.36 -27.85 -11.95
C SER A 126 114.17 -27.07 -11.37
N PRO A 127 114.06 -26.92 -10.03
CA PRO A 127 112.88 -26.35 -9.36
C PRO A 127 112.53 -24.92 -9.77
N SER A 128 113.51 -24.11 -10.17
CA SER A 128 113.32 -22.75 -10.67
C SER A 128 112.58 -22.72 -12.01
N LEU A 129 112.83 -23.70 -12.89
CA LEU A 129 112.17 -23.81 -14.19
C LEU A 129 110.71 -24.25 -14.04
N CYS A 130 110.44 -25.21 -13.15
CA CYS A 130 109.07 -25.65 -12.86
C CYS A 130 108.16 -24.52 -12.35
N GLN A 131 108.70 -23.53 -11.65
CA GLN A 131 107.93 -22.40 -11.15
C GLN A 131 107.77 -21.27 -12.18
N ALA A 132 108.74 -21.09 -13.09
CA ALA A 132 108.73 -20.00 -14.06
C ALA A 132 107.95 -20.33 -15.35
N LEU A 133 108.07 -21.56 -15.85
CA LEU A 133 107.47 -21.99 -17.13
C LEU A 133 105.94 -21.82 -17.23
N PRO A 134 105.14 -22.10 -16.17
CA PRO A 134 103.68 -21.91 -16.23
C PRO A 134 103.24 -20.45 -16.42
N TYR A 135 104.09 -19.47 -16.08
CA TYR A 135 103.78 -18.04 -16.23
C TYR A 135 104.20 -17.49 -17.59
N GLU A 136 105.23 -18.07 -18.22
CA GLU A 136 105.74 -17.60 -19.52
C GLU A 136 105.05 -18.26 -20.71
N VAL A 137 104.64 -19.52 -20.56
CA VAL A 137 103.84 -20.21 -21.57
C VAL A 137 102.39 -19.81 -21.36
N CYS A 138 101.89 -18.90 -22.19
CA CYS A 138 100.50 -18.47 -22.16
C CYS A 138 99.60 -19.66 -22.57
N ALA A 139 99.14 -20.43 -21.59
CA ALA A 139 98.35 -21.64 -21.81
C ALA A 139 97.02 -21.27 -22.49
N ARG A 140 96.91 -21.56 -23.80
CA ARG A 140 95.61 -21.66 -24.46
C ARG A 140 94.81 -22.73 -23.71
N GLN A 141 93.53 -22.44 -23.39
CA GLN A 141 92.61 -23.41 -22.77
C GLN A 141 92.49 -24.66 -23.65
N SER A 142 93.34 -25.64 -23.37
CA SER A 142 93.41 -26.91 -24.07
C SER A 142 92.53 -27.94 -23.36
N SER A 143 92.20 -29.04 -24.04
CA SER A 143 91.54 -30.20 -23.43
C SER A 143 92.29 -30.74 -22.20
N ALA A 144 93.60 -30.48 -22.10
CA ALA A 144 94.42 -30.85 -20.96
C ALA A 144 94.09 -30.04 -19.69
N GLU A 145 93.74 -28.75 -19.81
CA GLU A 145 93.39 -27.92 -18.63
C GLU A 145 92.07 -28.38 -18.00
N ALA A 146 91.07 -28.75 -18.81
CA ALA A 146 89.82 -29.33 -18.30
C ALA A 146 90.07 -30.67 -17.58
N PHE A 147 91.00 -31.49 -18.09
CA PHE A 147 91.41 -32.72 -17.42
C PHE A 147 92.15 -32.45 -16.10
N ILE A 148 93.08 -31.48 -16.06
CA ILE A 148 93.77 -31.07 -14.83
C ILE A 148 92.76 -30.56 -13.79
N GLN A 149 91.79 -29.74 -14.19
CA GLN A 149 90.76 -29.23 -13.29
C GLN A 149 89.87 -30.33 -12.70
N THR A 150 89.37 -31.25 -13.54
CA THR A 150 88.59 -32.40 -13.06
C THR A 150 89.43 -33.32 -12.17
N PHE A 151 90.74 -33.44 -12.43
CA PHE A 151 91.65 -34.20 -11.57
C PHE A 151 91.93 -33.50 -10.23
N ARG A 152 92.02 -32.17 -10.20
CA ARG A 152 92.06 -31.38 -8.94
C ARG A 152 90.78 -31.58 -8.13
N GLU A 153 89.62 -31.61 -8.79
CA GLU A 153 88.33 -31.92 -8.15
C GLU A 153 88.29 -33.36 -7.62
N PHE A 154 88.78 -34.33 -8.38
CA PHE A 154 88.93 -35.71 -7.92
C PHE A 154 89.87 -35.83 -6.72
N ARG A 155 90.99 -35.11 -6.71
CA ARG A 155 91.90 -35.04 -5.57
C ARG A 155 91.19 -34.49 -4.34
N ASN A 156 90.42 -33.42 -4.48
CA ASN A 156 89.66 -32.85 -3.36
C ASN A 156 88.58 -33.81 -2.85
N PHE A 157 87.87 -34.48 -3.76
CA PHE A 157 86.92 -35.55 -3.41
C PHE A 157 87.59 -36.70 -2.65
N MET A 158 88.75 -37.17 -3.13
CA MET A 158 89.51 -38.23 -2.47
C MET A 158 90.02 -37.78 -1.11
N HIS A 159 90.45 -36.52 -0.99
CA HIS A 159 90.87 -35.95 0.29
C HIS A 159 89.71 -35.95 1.31
N GLU A 160 88.53 -35.48 0.91
CA GLU A 160 87.33 -35.54 1.77
C GLU A 160 86.93 -36.98 2.11
N ARG A 161 86.97 -37.89 1.14
CA ARG A 161 86.62 -39.31 1.32
C ARG A 161 87.60 -40.07 2.23
N LEU A 162 88.87 -39.66 2.23
CA LEU A 162 89.89 -40.23 3.11
C LEU A 162 89.85 -39.62 4.52
N LEU A 163 89.25 -38.45 4.68
CA LEU A 163 88.97 -37.82 5.99
C LEU A 163 87.65 -38.31 6.62
N THR A 164 86.80 -39.01 5.86
CA THR A 164 85.54 -39.56 6.37
C THR A 164 85.66 -41.01 6.78
N SER A 165 85.26 -41.31 8.01
CA SER A 165 85.14 -42.68 8.50
C SER A 165 83.93 -43.40 7.89
N PRO A 166 83.98 -44.73 7.65
CA PRO A 166 82.83 -45.50 7.20
C PRO A 166 81.63 -45.46 8.18
N LEU A 167 81.86 -45.15 9.46
CA LEU A 167 80.78 -44.92 10.43
C LEU A 167 80.15 -43.54 10.23
N GLU A 168 80.96 -42.50 10.05
CA GLU A 168 80.49 -41.13 9.77
C GLU A 168 79.67 -41.07 8.47
N GLU A 169 80.10 -41.81 7.44
CA GLU A 169 79.35 -41.88 6.18
C GLU A 169 77.96 -42.52 6.37
N LYS A 170 77.87 -43.58 7.19
CA LYS A 170 76.58 -44.20 7.55
C LYS A 170 75.70 -43.23 8.34
N GLU A 171 76.28 -42.50 9.29
CA GLU A 171 75.57 -41.48 10.08
C GLU A 171 75.05 -40.34 9.20
N LYS A 172 75.84 -39.89 8.21
CA LYS A 172 75.42 -38.91 7.20
C LYS A 172 74.24 -39.39 6.38
N ILE A 173 74.29 -40.63 5.89
CA ILE A 173 73.22 -41.23 5.10
C ILE A 173 71.94 -41.32 5.93
N GLN A 174 72.01 -41.86 7.16
CA GLN A 174 70.86 -41.95 8.06
C GLN A 174 70.27 -40.58 8.40
N PHE A 175 71.13 -39.59 8.66
CA PHE A 175 70.70 -38.23 8.93
C PHE A 175 69.99 -37.59 7.72
N MET A 176 70.50 -37.80 6.51
CA MET A 176 69.88 -37.35 5.27
C MET A 176 68.53 -38.03 5.01
N GLU A 177 68.42 -39.34 5.30
CA GLU A 177 67.17 -40.09 5.21
C GLU A 177 66.13 -39.57 6.21
N ASP A 178 66.52 -39.33 7.47
CA ASP A 178 65.67 -38.77 8.51
C ASP A 178 65.16 -37.36 8.15
N ILE A 179 66.04 -36.50 7.63
CA ILE A 179 65.66 -35.18 7.12
C ILE A 179 64.69 -35.33 5.95
N SER A 180 64.98 -36.20 4.99
CA SER A 180 64.12 -36.42 3.82
C SER A 180 62.74 -36.90 4.24
N LEU A 181 62.67 -37.80 5.21
CA LEU A 181 61.41 -38.31 5.76
C LEU A 181 60.63 -37.20 6.50
N ARG A 182 61.31 -36.38 7.32
CA ARG A 182 60.70 -35.20 7.94
C ARG A 182 60.19 -34.20 6.92
N ILE A 183 60.95 -33.93 5.85
CA ILE A 183 60.53 -33.06 4.77
C ILE A 183 59.28 -33.63 4.11
N ARG A 184 59.24 -34.92 3.78
CA ARG A 184 58.06 -35.58 3.20
C ARG A 184 56.82 -35.44 4.09
N ARG A 185 56.93 -35.78 5.38
CA ARG A 185 55.83 -35.63 6.35
C ARG A 185 55.37 -34.17 6.46
N ASN A 186 56.31 -33.22 6.51
CA ASN A 186 55.99 -31.79 6.55
C ASN A 186 55.33 -31.32 5.25
N THR A 187 55.74 -31.83 4.09
CA THR A 187 55.09 -31.50 2.82
C THR A 187 53.68 -32.08 2.74
N GLU A 188 53.47 -33.32 3.18
CA GLU A 188 52.14 -33.95 3.21
C GLU A 188 51.18 -33.18 4.12
N THR A 189 51.59 -32.92 5.36
CA THR A 189 50.81 -32.11 6.31
C THR A 189 50.53 -30.69 5.78
N LEU A 190 51.50 -30.05 5.15
CA LEU A 190 51.31 -28.72 4.54
C LEU A 190 50.32 -28.79 3.38
N THR A 191 50.38 -29.82 2.52
CA THR A 191 49.42 -30.00 1.44
C THR A 191 48.01 -30.30 1.96
N ALA A 192 47.88 -31.11 3.01
CA ALA A 192 46.60 -31.40 3.65
C ALA A 192 45.97 -30.14 4.27
N LEU A 193 46.76 -29.36 5.03
CA LEU A 193 46.29 -28.10 5.62
C LEU A 193 45.92 -27.06 4.54
N LYS A 194 46.66 -26.99 3.43
CA LYS A 194 46.30 -26.14 2.29
C LYS A 194 44.97 -26.57 1.66
N ALA A 195 44.74 -27.87 1.52
CA ALA A 195 43.49 -28.40 0.98
C ALA A 195 42.31 -28.13 1.92
N GLU A 196 42.48 -28.32 3.23
CA GLU A 196 41.46 -27.97 4.25
C GLU A 196 41.15 -26.47 4.24
N LEU A 197 42.17 -25.62 4.15
CA LEU A 197 41.99 -24.17 4.03
C LEU A 197 41.20 -23.81 2.76
N ALA A 198 41.53 -24.41 1.62
CA ALA A 198 40.79 -24.18 0.37
C ALA A 198 39.34 -24.64 0.48
N ALA A 199 39.07 -25.81 1.05
CA ALA A 199 37.72 -26.35 1.25
C ALA A 199 36.89 -25.47 2.21
N THR A 200 37.49 -24.98 3.29
CA THR A 200 36.81 -24.07 4.24
C THR A 200 36.50 -22.72 3.61
N ILE A 201 37.40 -22.17 2.78
CA ILE A 201 37.15 -20.95 2.00
C ILE A 201 36.00 -21.16 1.02
N GLN A 202 36.01 -22.24 0.23
CA GLN A 202 34.93 -22.55 -0.71
C GLN A 202 33.58 -22.71 0.00
N SER A 203 33.52 -23.44 1.11
CA SER A 203 32.29 -23.61 1.90
C SER A 203 31.77 -22.27 2.45
N ARG A 204 32.67 -21.38 2.90
CA ARG A 204 32.32 -20.03 3.33
C ARG A 204 31.76 -19.23 2.17
N ASP A 205 32.40 -19.24 1.02
CA ASP A 205 32.02 -18.45 -0.14
C ASP A 205 30.66 -18.92 -0.71
N GLU A 206 30.40 -20.23 -0.73
CA GLU A 206 29.08 -20.77 -1.03
C GLU A 206 28.00 -20.27 -0.06
N LYS A 207 28.28 -20.25 1.24
CA LYS A 207 27.34 -19.73 2.25
C LYS A 207 27.08 -18.24 2.07
N ILE A 208 28.12 -17.46 1.72
CA ILE A 208 27.98 -16.04 1.41
C ILE A 208 27.09 -15.88 0.18
N HIS A 209 27.35 -16.59 -0.92
CA HIS A 209 26.53 -16.56 -2.12
C HIS A 209 25.06 -16.94 -1.86
N ARG A 210 24.80 -17.96 -1.04
CA ARG A 210 23.43 -18.32 -0.64
C ARG A 210 22.74 -17.18 0.12
N LYS A 211 23.45 -16.55 1.06
CA LYS A 211 22.92 -15.40 1.82
C LYS A 211 22.70 -14.19 0.91
N ASP A 212 23.60 -13.92 -0.02
CA ASP A 212 23.47 -12.82 -0.98
C ASP A 212 22.24 -13.01 -1.89
N ASN A 213 21.95 -14.24 -2.31
CA ASN A 213 20.73 -14.54 -3.06
C ASN A 213 19.48 -14.31 -2.21
N VAL A 214 19.45 -14.79 -0.96
CA VAL A 214 18.33 -14.51 -0.05
C VAL A 214 18.15 -13.01 0.18
N ILE A 215 19.24 -12.24 0.32
CA ILE A 215 19.17 -10.78 0.45
C ILE A 215 18.57 -10.14 -0.82
N LYS A 216 18.91 -10.61 -2.01
CA LYS A 216 18.32 -10.13 -3.27
C LYS A 216 16.82 -10.45 -3.35
N ASP A 217 16.42 -11.67 -3.00
CA ASP A 217 15.02 -12.11 -3.01
C ASP A 217 14.19 -11.32 -1.99
N LEU A 218 14.74 -11.08 -0.79
CA LEU A 218 14.07 -10.24 0.22
C LEU A 218 13.97 -8.78 -0.22
N LYS A 219 15.00 -8.23 -0.89
CA LYS A 219 14.95 -6.87 -1.42
C LYS A 219 13.88 -6.71 -2.50
N THR A 220 13.78 -7.66 -3.42
CA THR A 220 12.76 -7.65 -4.48
C THR A 220 11.36 -7.79 -3.89
N SER A 221 11.14 -8.76 -3.00
CA SER A 221 9.86 -8.92 -2.30
C SER A 221 9.45 -7.67 -1.51
N LEU A 222 10.39 -7.01 -0.83
CA LEU A 222 10.10 -5.78 -0.07
C LEU A 222 9.73 -4.63 -1.01
N GLN A 223 10.41 -4.51 -2.16
CA GLN A 223 10.07 -3.53 -3.18
C GLN A 223 8.67 -3.79 -3.76
N ASP A 224 8.34 -5.05 -4.09
CA ASP A 224 7.03 -5.44 -4.61
C ASP A 224 5.91 -5.13 -3.61
N VAL A 225 6.12 -5.43 -2.32
CA VAL A 225 5.16 -5.08 -1.26
C VAL A 225 4.98 -3.57 -1.14
N ALA A 226 6.07 -2.80 -1.22
CA ALA A 226 6.00 -1.34 -1.15
C ALA A 226 5.25 -0.74 -2.35
N ASP A 227 5.47 -1.26 -3.55
CA ASP A 227 4.80 -0.77 -4.76
C ASP A 227 3.33 -1.21 -4.82
N ASN A 228 3.01 -2.45 -4.41
CA ASN A 228 1.64 -2.91 -4.23
C ASN A 228 0.88 -2.09 -3.19
N TYR A 229 1.54 -1.74 -2.08
CA TYR A 229 0.95 -0.85 -1.07
C TYR A 229 0.64 0.53 -1.63
N LYS A 230 1.57 1.15 -2.38
CA LYS A 230 1.33 2.44 -3.03
C LYS A 230 0.14 2.38 -3.99
N ILE A 231 0.06 1.33 -4.82
CA ILE A 231 -1.05 1.12 -5.75
C ILE A 231 -2.37 0.96 -4.99
N SER A 232 -2.39 0.14 -3.93
CA SER A 232 -3.58 -0.07 -3.10
C SER A 232 -4.08 1.22 -2.45
N VAL A 233 -3.17 2.03 -1.89
CA VAL A 233 -3.51 3.34 -1.31
C VAL A 233 -4.09 4.27 -2.38
N GLN A 234 -3.48 4.33 -3.57
CA GLN A 234 -4.00 5.16 -4.68
C GLN A 234 -5.39 4.71 -5.12
N GLN A 235 -5.64 3.40 -5.22
CA GLN A 235 -6.96 2.85 -5.56
C GLN A 235 -8.01 3.22 -4.51
N ILE A 236 -7.70 3.01 -3.22
CA ILE A 236 -8.62 3.35 -2.11
C ILE A 236 -8.95 4.85 -2.13
N MET A 237 -7.96 5.71 -2.35
CA MET A 237 -8.18 7.16 -2.44
C MET A 237 -9.08 7.51 -3.63
N GLN A 238 -8.83 6.92 -4.79
CA GLN A 238 -9.61 7.21 -6.00
C GLN A 238 -11.05 6.68 -5.89
N GLU A 239 -11.26 5.51 -5.30
CA GLU A 239 -12.58 4.97 -4.99
C GLU A 239 -13.34 5.86 -4.01
N ALA A 240 -12.68 6.31 -2.93
CA ALA A 240 -13.27 7.22 -1.96
C ALA A 240 -13.68 8.56 -2.59
N GLU A 241 -12.82 9.15 -3.44
CA GLU A 241 -13.16 10.37 -4.18
C GLU A 241 -14.35 10.17 -5.13
N ASN A 242 -14.43 9.04 -5.80
CA ASN A 242 -15.53 8.72 -6.70
C ASN A 242 -16.84 8.54 -5.93
N GLN A 243 -16.81 7.80 -4.82
CA GLN A 243 -17.95 7.65 -3.92
C GLN A 243 -18.42 9.02 -3.39
N GLN A 244 -17.50 9.88 -2.95
CA GLN A 244 -17.84 11.22 -2.49
C GLN A 244 -18.51 12.05 -3.59
N LYS A 245 -18.02 11.98 -4.84
CA LYS A 245 -18.62 12.69 -5.98
C LYS A 245 -20.02 12.16 -6.30
N GLU A 246 -20.23 10.84 -6.26
CA GLU A 246 -21.53 10.20 -6.48
C GLU A 246 -22.54 10.57 -5.40
N GLU A 247 -22.15 10.47 -4.13
CA GLU A 247 -22.98 10.89 -3.00
C GLU A 247 -23.35 12.37 -3.10
N LEU A 248 -22.39 13.25 -3.40
CA LEU A 248 -22.66 14.68 -3.57
C LEU A 248 -23.69 14.93 -4.67
N ARG A 249 -23.58 14.25 -5.81
CA ARG A 249 -24.56 14.33 -6.90
C ARG A 249 -25.94 13.81 -6.47
N ALA A 250 -25.99 12.70 -5.75
CA ALA A 250 -27.24 12.14 -5.23
C ALA A 250 -27.92 13.10 -4.23
N TRP A 251 -27.15 13.70 -3.33
CA TRP A 251 -27.64 14.72 -2.40
C TRP A 251 -28.14 15.97 -3.11
N GLN A 252 -27.41 16.46 -4.12
CA GLN A 252 -27.83 17.60 -4.93
C GLN A 252 -29.13 17.31 -5.68
N ALA A 253 -29.26 16.13 -6.30
CA ALA A 253 -30.48 15.72 -6.98
C ALA A 253 -31.67 15.61 -6.00
N ARG A 254 -31.45 15.05 -4.80
CA ARG A 254 -32.50 14.98 -3.76
C ARG A 254 -32.91 16.37 -3.28
N ARG A 255 -31.96 17.28 -3.10
CA ARG A 255 -32.23 18.68 -2.73
C ARG A 255 -33.07 19.38 -3.79
N ALA A 256 -32.73 19.21 -5.07
CA ALA A 256 -33.48 19.79 -6.18
C ALA A 256 -34.93 19.29 -6.20
N ARG A 257 -35.15 17.97 -6.06
CA ARG A 257 -36.50 17.38 -5.97
C ARG A 257 -37.32 17.97 -4.81
N LEU A 258 -36.73 18.05 -3.62
CA LEU A 258 -37.42 18.64 -2.47
C LEU A 258 -37.72 20.13 -2.64
N GLN A 259 -36.86 20.88 -3.36
CA GLN A 259 -37.13 22.27 -3.70
C GLN A 259 -38.29 22.39 -4.68
N GLU A 260 -38.33 21.56 -5.72
CA GLU A 260 -39.46 21.49 -6.66
C GLU A 260 -40.77 21.14 -5.93
N ASP A 261 -40.77 20.14 -5.05
CA ASP A 261 -41.95 19.76 -4.25
C ASP A 261 -42.43 20.91 -3.37
N MET A 262 -41.50 21.64 -2.72
CA MET A 262 -41.84 22.82 -1.92
C MET A 262 -42.48 23.92 -2.77
N GLU A 263 -41.95 24.18 -3.95
CA GLU A 263 -42.49 25.19 -4.87
C GLU A 263 -43.88 24.79 -5.39
N GLN A 264 -44.07 23.52 -5.75
CA GLN A 264 -45.35 22.96 -6.16
C GLN A 264 -46.39 23.06 -5.04
N LEU A 265 -46.07 22.65 -3.81
CA LEU A 265 -46.98 22.75 -2.67
C LEU A 265 -47.33 24.21 -2.35
N ARG A 266 -46.36 25.13 -2.45
CA ARG A 266 -46.63 26.57 -2.28
C ARG A 266 -47.54 27.12 -3.38
N ALA A 267 -47.42 26.62 -4.61
CA ALA A 267 -48.31 27.01 -5.70
C ALA A 267 -49.74 26.45 -5.48
N GLN A 268 -49.86 25.18 -5.09
CA GLN A 268 -51.14 24.54 -4.75
C GLN A 268 -51.85 25.27 -3.60
N LEU A 269 -51.12 25.61 -2.53
CA LEU A 269 -51.68 26.38 -1.41
C LEU A 269 -52.19 27.74 -1.87
N ARG A 270 -51.41 28.46 -2.70
CA ARG A 270 -51.82 29.75 -3.24
C ARG A 270 -53.09 29.64 -4.09
N ALA A 271 -53.19 28.60 -4.93
CA ALA A 271 -54.38 28.34 -5.72
C ALA A 271 -55.61 28.07 -4.84
N LEU A 272 -55.49 27.16 -3.86
CA LEU A 272 -56.59 26.85 -2.92
C LEU A 272 -57.05 28.07 -2.12
N VAL A 273 -56.11 28.91 -1.66
CA VAL A 273 -56.46 30.15 -0.95
C VAL A 273 -57.28 31.08 -1.85
N LEU A 274 -56.93 31.21 -3.13
CA LEU A 274 -57.67 32.01 -4.09
C LEU A 274 -59.07 31.43 -4.35
N GLU A 275 -59.17 30.13 -4.63
CA GLU A 275 -60.46 29.45 -4.85
C GLU A 275 -61.39 29.59 -3.64
N HIS A 276 -60.87 29.37 -2.43
CA HIS A 276 -61.65 29.54 -1.21
C HIS A 276 -62.09 31.00 -1.04
N ARG A 277 -61.21 31.98 -1.32
CA ARG A 277 -61.57 33.40 -1.26
C ARG A 277 -62.67 33.75 -2.25
N GLU A 278 -62.60 33.24 -3.47
CA GLU A 278 -63.64 33.46 -4.49
C GLU A 278 -64.98 32.82 -4.09
N SER A 279 -64.94 31.58 -3.60
CA SER A 279 -66.15 30.88 -3.12
C SER A 279 -66.80 31.60 -1.94
N GLU A 280 -65.99 32.10 -1.00
CA GLU A 280 -66.42 32.86 0.17
C GLU A 280 -67.07 34.19 -0.24
N LEU A 281 -66.44 34.93 -1.17
CA LEU A 281 -67.02 36.15 -1.73
C LEU A 281 -68.33 35.88 -2.48
N ALA A 282 -68.44 34.77 -3.22
CA ALA A 282 -69.67 34.39 -3.90
C ALA A 282 -70.80 34.08 -2.89
N LEU A 283 -70.48 33.38 -1.79
CA LEU A 283 -71.43 33.12 -0.71
C LEU A 283 -71.86 34.40 0.00
N ARG A 284 -70.93 35.32 0.31
CA ARG A 284 -71.28 36.65 0.85
C ARG A 284 -72.22 37.42 -0.07
N LYS A 285 -71.97 37.43 -1.38
CA LYS A 285 -72.87 38.06 -2.36
C LYS A 285 -74.26 37.43 -2.36
N LYS A 286 -74.37 36.10 -2.29
CA LYS A 286 -75.66 35.40 -2.19
C LYS A 286 -76.38 35.74 -0.89
N LYS A 287 -75.65 35.73 0.23
CA LYS A 287 -76.18 36.12 1.56
C LYS A 287 -76.79 37.51 1.52
N CYS A 288 -76.05 38.53 1.05
CA CYS A 288 -76.56 39.90 0.97
C CYS A 288 -77.81 40.02 0.08
N LYS A 289 -77.91 39.26 -1.02
CA LYS A 289 -79.11 39.24 -1.87
C LYS A 289 -80.33 38.72 -1.11
N VAL A 290 -80.18 37.60 -0.39
CA VAL A 290 -81.26 37.02 0.41
C VAL A 290 -81.65 37.94 1.57
N GLU A 291 -80.67 38.56 2.24
CA GLU A 291 -80.92 39.57 3.29
C GLU A 291 -81.74 40.74 2.73
N MET A 292 -81.38 41.28 1.56
CA MET A 292 -82.16 42.32 0.89
C MET A 292 -83.59 41.87 0.52
N GLU A 293 -83.78 40.61 0.14
CA GLU A 293 -85.11 40.05 -0.13
C GLU A 293 -85.95 39.94 1.15
N ILE A 294 -85.35 39.49 2.25
CA ILE A 294 -86.00 39.44 3.57
C ILE A 294 -86.39 40.84 4.03
N GLU A 295 -85.49 41.83 3.92
CA GLU A 295 -85.79 43.23 4.25
C GLU A 295 -86.97 43.76 3.43
N LYS A 296 -87.04 43.44 2.14
CA LYS A 296 -88.20 43.79 1.30
C LYS A 296 -89.49 43.13 1.78
N TRP A 297 -89.44 41.86 2.20
CA TRP A 297 -90.62 41.17 2.74
C TRP A 297 -91.06 41.76 4.08
N ILE A 298 -90.13 42.12 4.96
CA ILE A 298 -90.42 42.82 6.21
C ILE A 298 -91.10 44.16 5.92
N GLN A 299 -90.53 44.98 5.03
CA GLN A 299 -91.11 46.28 4.65
C GLN A 299 -92.53 46.15 4.10
N LYS A 300 -92.79 45.13 3.27
CA LYS A 300 -94.14 44.85 2.77
C LYS A 300 -95.08 44.44 3.90
N TYR A 301 -94.65 43.54 4.78
CA TYR A 301 -95.45 43.11 5.92
C TYR A 301 -95.77 44.28 6.85
N ASP A 302 -94.79 45.11 7.18
CA ASP A 302 -94.97 46.29 8.04
C ASP A 302 -95.94 47.30 7.40
N ALA A 303 -95.87 47.50 6.08
CA ALA A 303 -96.81 48.35 5.34
C ALA A 303 -98.24 47.77 5.36
N ASP A 304 -98.41 46.50 4.99
CA ASP A 304 -99.70 45.82 4.98
C ASP A 304 -100.34 45.81 6.38
N MET A 305 -99.54 45.55 7.43
CA MET A 305 -100.02 45.60 8.82
C MET A 305 -100.39 47.02 9.24
N GLY A 306 -99.64 48.02 8.79
CA GLY A 306 -99.98 49.44 9.01
C GLY A 306 -101.29 49.84 8.34
N GLU A 307 -101.51 49.43 7.09
CA GLU A 307 -102.77 49.63 6.37
C GLU A 307 -103.94 48.95 7.08
N LYS A 308 -103.78 47.69 7.50
CA LYS A 308 -104.82 46.95 8.23
C LYS A 308 -105.14 47.56 9.58
N GLN A 309 -104.14 48.08 10.28
CA GLN A 309 -104.35 48.78 11.55
C GLN A 309 -105.11 50.10 11.33
N ALA A 310 -104.78 50.86 10.29
CA ALA A 310 -105.52 52.08 9.93
C ALA A 310 -106.97 51.78 9.57
N GLU A 311 -107.22 50.77 8.72
CA GLU A 311 -108.59 50.32 8.39
C GLU A 311 -109.37 49.91 9.64
N TYR A 312 -108.74 49.17 10.56
CA TYR A 312 -109.36 48.77 11.82
C TYR A 312 -109.72 49.98 12.68
N GLU A 313 -108.82 50.96 12.82
CA GLU A 313 -109.05 52.19 13.58
C GLU A 313 -110.19 53.03 13.00
N GLU A 314 -110.25 53.16 11.66
CA GLU A 314 -111.36 53.82 10.96
C GLU A 314 -112.71 53.12 11.21
N LEU A 315 -112.76 51.80 11.01
CA LEU A 315 -113.98 51.02 11.27
C LEU A 315 -114.38 51.07 12.74
N TYR A 316 -113.42 51.03 13.65
CA TYR A 316 -113.69 51.13 15.08
C TYR A 316 -114.24 52.50 15.46
N ALA A 317 -113.72 53.58 14.85
CA ALA A 317 -114.26 54.92 15.02
C ALA A 317 -115.72 54.99 14.54
N LEU A 318 -116.02 54.52 13.33
CA LEU A 318 -117.38 54.46 12.80
C LEU A 318 -118.31 53.61 13.69
N TYR A 319 -117.87 52.42 14.09
CA TYR A 319 -118.62 51.55 14.99
C TYR A 319 -118.91 52.25 16.34
N SER A 320 -117.95 53.00 16.88
CA SER A 320 -118.13 53.73 18.13
C SER A 320 -119.16 54.86 18.00
N GLU A 321 -119.16 55.56 16.86
CA GLU A 321 -120.15 56.58 16.52
C GLU A 321 -121.54 55.97 16.33
N GLU A 322 -121.66 54.92 15.53
CA GLU A 322 -122.91 54.19 15.31
C GLU A 322 -123.46 53.64 16.63
N LYS A 323 -122.61 53.06 17.48
CA LYS A 323 -123.00 52.60 18.81
C LYS A 323 -123.54 53.73 19.68
N ALA A 324 -122.91 54.91 19.65
CA ALA A 324 -123.41 56.08 20.36
C ALA A 324 -124.76 56.55 19.81
N GLN A 325 -124.94 56.55 18.49
CA GLN A 325 -126.20 56.89 17.85
C GLN A 325 -127.31 55.89 18.21
N VAL A 326 -127.00 54.59 18.21
CA VAL A 326 -127.95 53.54 18.63
C VAL A 326 -128.36 53.74 20.09
N SER A 327 -127.43 54.01 21.00
CA SER A 327 -127.77 54.32 22.40
C SER A 327 -128.70 55.53 22.50
N LEU A 328 -128.41 56.62 21.79
CA LEU A 328 -129.28 57.81 21.76
C LEU A 328 -130.67 57.51 21.19
N LEU A 329 -130.76 56.67 20.15
CA LEU A 329 -132.03 56.25 19.57
C LEU A 329 -132.81 55.32 20.53
N GLN A 330 -132.13 54.44 21.24
CA GLN A 330 -132.73 53.59 22.28
C GLN A 330 -133.31 54.44 23.40
N GLU A 331 -132.55 55.41 23.93
CA GLU A 331 -133.06 56.36 24.93
C GLU A 331 -134.30 57.12 24.43
N LYS A 332 -134.27 57.63 23.19
CA LYS A 332 -135.44 58.28 22.58
C LYS A 332 -136.62 57.32 22.41
N HIS A 333 -136.37 56.08 22.02
CA HIS A 333 -137.40 55.05 21.84
C HIS A 333 -138.05 54.70 23.18
N GLU A 334 -137.27 54.59 24.26
CA GLU A 334 -137.77 54.37 25.62
C GLU A 334 -138.72 55.51 26.05
N VAL A 335 -138.33 56.77 25.80
CA VAL A 335 -139.21 57.92 26.06
C VAL A 335 -140.49 57.83 25.23
N LEU A 336 -140.40 57.52 23.93
CA LEU A 336 -141.58 57.35 23.07
C LEU A 336 -142.49 56.21 23.53
N ILE A 337 -141.95 55.11 24.05
CA ILE A 337 -142.75 54.03 24.64
C ILE A 337 -143.51 54.53 25.86
N GLN A 338 -142.85 55.29 26.74
CA GLN A 338 -143.50 55.88 27.92
C GLN A 338 -144.62 56.84 27.50
N GLU A 339 -144.36 57.75 26.57
CA GLU A 339 -145.38 58.67 26.03
C GLU A 339 -146.53 57.91 25.37
N TYR A 340 -146.24 56.87 24.59
CA TYR A 340 -147.27 56.03 23.96
C TYR A 340 -148.14 55.34 25.00
N SER A 341 -147.54 54.79 26.08
CA SER A 341 -148.30 54.20 27.18
C SER A 341 -149.19 55.23 27.88
N GLN A 342 -148.68 56.45 28.12
CA GLN A 342 -149.46 57.54 28.71
C GLN A 342 -150.64 57.92 27.81
N ILE A 343 -150.43 58.06 26.50
CA ILE A 343 -151.51 58.36 25.54
C ILE A 343 -152.52 57.21 25.48
N ALA A 344 -152.06 55.95 25.51
CA ALA A 344 -152.93 54.78 25.51
C ALA A 344 -153.79 54.71 26.78
N GLU A 345 -153.19 54.97 27.95
CA GLU A 345 -153.88 55.08 29.22
C GLU A 345 -154.88 56.25 29.23
N GLU A 346 -154.47 57.44 28.78
CA GLU A 346 -155.37 58.59 28.63
C GLU A 346 -156.55 58.28 27.71
N ARG A 347 -156.32 57.61 26.57
CA ARG A 347 -157.39 57.17 25.65
C ARG A 347 -158.31 56.15 26.32
N SER A 348 -157.77 55.22 27.10
CA SER A 348 -158.55 54.23 27.86
C SER A 348 -159.43 54.90 28.92
N VAL A 349 -158.87 55.83 29.69
CA VAL A 349 -159.61 56.63 30.69
C VAL A 349 -160.67 57.50 30.02
N ARG A 350 -160.36 58.13 28.88
CA ARG A 350 -161.32 58.95 28.11
C ARG A 350 -162.46 58.10 27.55
N GLN A 351 -162.18 56.90 27.05
CA GLN A 351 -163.21 55.93 26.64
C GLN A 351 -164.05 55.43 27.82
N GLN A 352 -163.43 55.15 28.98
CA GLN A 352 -164.17 54.79 30.19
C GLN A 352 -165.09 55.91 30.66
N LYS A 353 -164.62 57.16 30.68
CA LYS A 353 -165.47 58.32 30.99
C LYS A 353 -166.61 58.49 30.00
N GLN A 354 -166.36 58.39 28.70
CA GLN A 354 -167.43 58.44 27.69
C GLN A 354 -168.48 57.32 27.88
N LYS A 355 -168.05 56.12 28.27
CA LYS A 355 -168.98 55.03 28.62
C LYS A 355 -169.77 55.36 29.89
N GLN A 356 -169.12 55.86 30.93
CA GLN A 356 -169.79 56.28 32.18
C GLN A 356 -170.81 57.40 31.93
N ASP A 357 -170.45 58.46 31.19
CA ASP A 357 -171.35 59.57 30.84
C ASP A 357 -172.55 59.07 30.01
N SER A 358 -172.33 58.10 29.12
CA SER A 358 -173.40 57.44 28.34
C SER A 358 -174.33 56.64 29.25
N ASP A 359 -173.80 55.85 30.18
CA ASP A 359 -174.59 55.07 31.14
C ASP A 359 -175.35 55.97 32.13
N GLU A 360 -174.75 57.10 32.54
CA GLU A 360 -175.38 58.15 33.34
C GLU A 360 -176.52 58.84 32.57
N LEU A 361 -176.32 59.18 31.29
CA LEU A 361 -177.40 59.68 30.43
C LEU A 361 -178.54 58.68 30.29
N VAL A 362 -178.24 57.40 30.12
CA VAL A 362 -179.25 56.33 30.05
C VAL A 362 -180.03 56.25 31.37
N THR A 363 -179.35 56.24 32.51
CA THR A 363 -180.01 56.20 33.83
C THR A 363 -180.81 57.47 34.13
N MET A 364 -180.32 58.67 33.79
CA MET A 364 -181.08 59.91 33.85
C MET A 364 -182.32 59.87 32.96
N THR A 365 -182.21 59.31 31.76
CA THR A 365 -183.36 59.16 30.84
C THR A 365 -184.42 58.20 31.40
N ILE A 366 -183.99 57.11 32.05
CA ILE A 366 -184.88 56.16 32.74
C ILE A 366 -185.55 56.81 33.97
N ALA A 367 -184.81 57.60 34.74
CA ALA A 367 -185.35 58.33 35.89
C ALA A 367 -186.35 59.40 35.45
N ALA A 368 -186.03 60.18 34.42
CA ALA A 368 -186.91 61.18 33.82
C ALA A 368 -188.19 60.54 33.29
N THR A 369 -188.11 59.39 32.59
CA THR A 369 -189.29 58.65 32.12
C THR A 369 -190.15 58.10 33.26
N ARG A 370 -189.54 57.59 34.34
CA ARG A 370 -190.28 57.16 35.55
C ARG A 370 -191.02 58.31 36.24
N ILE A 371 -190.39 59.47 36.38
CA ILE A 371 -191.01 60.68 36.97
C ILE A 371 -192.16 61.17 36.09
N GLN A 372 -191.93 61.24 34.77
CA GLN A 372 -192.95 61.64 33.81
C GLN A 372 -194.15 60.66 33.79
N ALA A 373 -193.90 59.35 33.90
CA ALA A 373 -194.95 58.33 33.97
C ALA A 373 -195.76 58.40 35.28
N PHE A 374 -195.09 58.65 36.41
CA PHE A 374 -195.74 58.80 37.71
C PHE A 374 -196.66 60.03 37.75
N TRP A 375 -196.19 61.18 37.25
CA TRP A 375 -196.97 62.42 37.20
C TRP A 375 -198.18 62.32 36.27
N ARG A 376 -198.00 61.74 35.06
CA ARG A 376 -199.12 61.47 34.14
C ARG A 376 -200.15 60.52 34.77
N GLY A 377 -199.71 59.53 35.54
CA GLY A 377 -200.61 58.63 36.28
C GLY A 377 -201.34 59.30 37.45
N TYR A 378 -200.69 60.20 38.18
CA TYR A 378 -201.32 60.96 39.28
C TYR A 378 -202.41 61.91 38.78
N LEU A 379 -202.16 62.63 37.68
CA LEU A 379 -203.12 63.55 37.07
C LEU A 379 -204.40 62.82 36.63
N VAL A 380 -204.26 61.62 36.07
CA VAL A 380 -205.39 60.76 35.62
C VAL A 380 -206.19 60.18 36.79
N ARG A 381 -205.57 59.94 37.95
CA ARG A 381 -206.24 59.35 39.13
C ARG A 381 -206.95 60.37 40.03
N SER A 382 -206.58 61.64 39.95
CA SER A 382 -207.20 62.73 40.72
C SER A 382 -208.61 63.10 40.24
N LEU A 383 -208.94 62.90 38.96
CA LEU A 383 -210.20 63.37 38.37
C LEU A 383 -211.41 62.41 38.48
N PHE A 384 -211.32 61.24 39.15
CA PHE A 384 -212.35 60.18 39.01
C PHE A 384 -212.86 59.43 40.27
N LYS A 385 -213.03 60.08 41.44
CA LYS A 385 -213.75 59.48 42.59
C LYS A 385 -214.69 60.42 43.40
N THR A 386 -215.81 60.86 42.81
CA THR A 386 -217.17 61.09 43.41
C THR A 386 -218.07 61.70 42.32
N LYS A 387 -219.10 61.09 41.71
CA LYS A 387 -220.18 60.23 42.24
C LYS A 387 -220.60 59.10 41.27
N ARG A 388 -220.54 57.87 41.77
CA ARG A 388 -221.57 56.81 41.66
C ARG A 388 -221.63 56.21 43.08
N LYS A 389 -222.78 56.07 43.74
CA LYS A 389 -223.70 54.96 43.48
C LYS A 389 -225.07 55.46 43.06
N LYS A 390 -225.14 56.06 41.89
CA LYS A 390 -226.36 56.54 41.23
C LYS A 390 -225.92 57.20 39.93
N LYS A 391 -226.64 56.84 38.86
CA LYS A 391 -226.82 57.48 37.53
C LYS A 391 -225.59 58.14 36.87
N LYS A 392 -225.30 57.96 35.57
CA LYS A 392 -225.93 57.27 34.43
C LYS A 392 -224.99 57.54 33.23
N LYS A 393 -224.79 56.55 32.33
CA LYS A 393 -224.24 56.64 30.95
C LYS A 393 -222.81 57.24 30.84
N GLY A 394 -221.88 56.71 30.05
CA GLY A 394 -221.93 55.75 28.95
C GLY A 394 -220.89 56.17 27.90
N GLY A 395 -220.29 55.18 27.21
CA GLY A 395 -219.53 55.36 25.97
C GLY A 395 -218.12 55.92 26.16
N GLY A 396 -217.07 55.42 25.53
CA GLY A 396 -217.03 54.63 24.31
C GLY A 396 -216.08 55.32 23.33
N LYS A 397 -214.80 54.98 23.40
CA LYS A 397 -213.92 54.47 22.33
C LYS A 397 -212.53 54.25 22.90
#